data_AF-A0A4W5L324-F1
#
_entry.id   AF-A0A4W5L324-F1
#
_cell.length_a   1.000
_cell.length_b   1.000
_cell.length_c   1.000
_cell.angle_alpha   90.00
_cell.angle_beta   90.00
_cell.angle_gamma   90.00
#
_symmetry.space_group_name_H-M   'P 1'
#
loop_
_entity.id
_entity.type
_entity.pdbx_description
1 polymer ?
#
loop_
_entity_poly.entity_id
_entity_poly.type
_entity_poly.pdbx_seq_one_letter_code
_entity_poly.pdbx_strand_id
1 'polypeptide(L)' 'IATFAVSGYASSYHRAGGKPFNPVLGETYECDRPDKGLRFVAEQVSHHPPISACHADSKNYIFWQGKSTPWSSTNYYPFT' A
#
# COMPACT_ATOMS: atom_id res chain seq x y z
N ILE A 1 12.60 0.17 -12.78
CA ILE A 1 11.46 -0.62 -12.25
C ILE A 1 11.94 -1.87 -11.49
N ALA A 2 12.75 -2.76 -12.07
CA ALA A 2 13.25 -3.96 -11.38
C ALA A 2 14.00 -3.65 -10.06
N THR A 3 14.95 -2.71 -10.07
CA THR A 3 15.66 -2.29 -8.85
C THR A 3 14.71 -1.73 -7.79
N PHE A 4 13.67 -0.99 -8.19
CA PHE A 4 12.65 -0.48 -7.27
C PHE A 4 11.89 -1.63 -6.59
N ALA A 5 11.45 -2.63 -7.36
CA ALA A 5 10.78 -3.82 -6.81
C ALA A 5 11.67 -4.59 -5.83
N VAL A 6 12.97 -4.77 -6.15
CA VAL A 6 13.91 -5.50 -5.28
C VAL A 6 14.25 -4.71 -4.01
N SER A 7 14.32 -3.37 -4.09
CA SER A 7 14.71 -2.53 -2.96
C SER A 7 13.77 -2.64 -1.75
N GLY A 8 12.49 -2.99 -1.94
CA GLY A 8 11.53 -3.18 -0.86
C GLY A 8 11.94 -4.27 0.15
N TYR A 9 12.65 -5.30 -0.31
CA TYR A 9 13.11 -6.41 0.53
C TYR A 9 14.29 -6.07 1.44
N ALA A 10 15.05 -5.00 1.14
CA ALA A 10 16.24 -4.63 1.93
C ALA A 10 15.88 -4.38 3.41
N SER A 11 14.69 -3.84 3.67
CA SER A 11 14.23 -3.53 5.02
C SER A 11 13.87 -4.78 5.85
N SER A 12 13.58 -5.91 5.19
CA SER A 12 13.26 -7.18 5.85
C SER A 12 14.49 -7.85 6.46
N TYR A 13 15.70 -7.57 5.97
CA TYR A 13 16.94 -8.18 6.48
C TYR A 13 17.13 -7.91 7.99
N HIS A 14 16.85 -6.68 8.44
CA HIS A 14 17.01 -6.28 9.85
C HIS A 14 15.75 -6.51 10.70
N ARG A 15 14.63 -6.91 10.10
CA ARG A 15 13.34 -7.12 10.77
C ARG A 15 12.73 -8.49 10.46
N ALA A 16 13.58 -9.45 10.08
CA ALA A 16 13.15 -10.78 9.68
C ALA A 16 12.37 -11.43 10.84
N GLY A 17 11.14 -11.88 10.56
CA GLY A 17 10.26 -12.50 11.56
C GLY A 17 9.50 -11.53 12.47
N GLY A 18 9.68 -10.22 12.32
CA GLY A 18 8.85 -9.23 13.02
C GLY A 18 7.43 -9.22 12.48
N LYS A 19 6.44 -9.48 13.34
CA LYS A 19 5.02 -9.43 12.96
C LYS A 19 4.50 -7.99 13.13
N PRO A 20 4.10 -7.29 12.04
CA PRO A 20 3.45 -6.01 12.17
C PRO A 20 2.07 -6.16 12.82
N PHE A 21 1.54 -5.05 13.36
CA PHE A 21 0.16 -5.02 13.83
C PHE A 21 -0.79 -5.31 12.68
N ASN A 22 -1.86 -6.07 12.94
CA ASN A 22 -2.94 -6.28 11.99
C ASN A 22 -3.90 -5.09 12.14
N PRO A 23 -4.00 -4.19 11.14
CA PRO A 23 -4.86 -3.01 11.25
C PRO A 23 -6.33 -3.39 11.44
N VAL A 24 -7.08 -2.51 12.10
CA VAL A 24 -8.55 -2.67 12.19
C VAL A 24 -9.21 -2.33 10.86
N LEU A 25 -10.41 -2.84 10.59
CA LEU A 25 -11.15 -2.53 9.36
C LEU A 25 -11.41 -1.02 9.27
N GLY A 26 -11.08 -0.41 8.13
CA GLY A 26 -11.18 1.04 7.91
C GLY A 26 -10.04 1.85 8.53
N GLU A 27 -9.04 1.22 9.16
CA GLU A 27 -7.84 1.93 9.62
C GLU A 27 -7.08 2.48 8.41
N THR A 28 -6.71 3.76 8.49
CA THR A 28 -6.00 4.47 7.42
C THR A 28 -4.59 4.86 7.84
N TYR A 29 -3.71 4.96 6.85
CA TYR A 29 -2.35 5.46 7.01
C TYR A 29 -2.00 6.40 5.86
N GLU A 30 -1.48 7.57 6.20
CA GLU A 30 -1.04 8.58 5.24
C GLU A 30 0.44 8.93 5.47
N CYS A 31 1.18 9.08 4.37
CA CYS A 31 2.57 9.52 4.41
C CYS A 31 2.82 10.51 3.27
N ASP A 32 2.89 11.79 3.63
CA ASP A 32 3.33 12.84 2.70
C ASP A 32 4.83 13.06 2.83
N ARG A 33 5.53 12.95 1.70
CA ARG A 33 6.97 13.09 1.56
C ARG A 33 7.26 14.17 0.52
N PRO A 34 7.11 15.46 0.88
CA PRO A 34 7.38 16.56 -0.04
C PRO A 34 8.85 16.57 -0.49
N ASP A 35 9.77 16.10 0.36
CA ASP A 35 11.19 15.90 0.05
C ASP A 35 11.42 14.92 -1.12
N LYS A 36 10.49 13.98 -1.31
CA LYS A 36 10.53 12.97 -2.38
C LYS A 36 9.45 13.18 -3.45
N GLY A 37 8.64 14.24 -3.31
CA GLY A 37 7.48 14.51 -4.16
C GLY A 37 6.51 13.32 -4.23
N LEU A 38 6.27 12.64 -3.11
CA LEU A 38 5.45 11.44 -3.02
C LEU A 38 4.38 11.62 -1.94
N ARG A 39 3.12 11.39 -2.30
CA ARG A 39 2.00 11.32 -1.37
C ARG A 39 1.45 9.90 -1.37
N PHE A 40 1.45 9.23 -0.21
CA PHE A 40 0.99 7.86 -0.05
C PHE A 40 -0.22 7.80 0.89
N VAL A 41 -1.22 7.00 0.51
CA VAL A 41 -2.38 6.65 1.34
C VAL A 41 -2.61 5.15 1.31
N ALA A 42 -3.01 4.58 2.45
CA ALA A 42 -3.43 3.19 2.56
C ALA A 42 -4.62 3.04 3.51
N GLU A 43 -5.44 2.01 3.27
CA GLU A 43 -6.59 1.65 4.08
C GLU A 43 -6.67 0.12 4.23
N GLN A 44 -7.04 -0.34 5.42
CA GLN A 44 -7.40 -1.72 5.65
C GLN A 44 -8.85 -1.98 5.22
N VAL A 45 -9.02 -2.60 4.06
CA VAL A 45 -10.31 -2.66 3.35
C VAL A 45 -11.05 -3.98 3.55
N SER A 46 -10.35 -4.98 4.10
CA SER A 46 -10.97 -6.19 4.63
C SER A 46 -10.19 -6.69 5.84
N HIS A 47 -10.90 -7.23 6.84
CA HIS A 47 -10.29 -7.87 8.01
C HIS A 47 -10.34 -9.40 7.90
N HIS A 48 -11.22 -9.95 7.06
CA HIS A 48 -11.42 -11.39 6.85
C HIS A 48 -11.62 -11.70 5.36
N PRO A 49 -10.56 -12.06 4.61
CA PRO A 49 -9.15 -12.06 5.02
C PRO A 49 -8.58 -10.63 5.15
N PRO A 50 -7.50 -10.41 5.92
CA PRO A 50 -6.84 -9.11 5.99
C PRO A 50 -6.34 -8.66 4.60
N ILE A 51 -6.87 -7.54 4.10
CA ILE A 51 -6.46 -6.90 2.85
C ILE A 51 -6.28 -5.41 3.12
N SER A 52 -5.09 -4.90 2.80
CA SER A 52 -4.80 -3.47 2.75
C SER A 52 -4.72 -3.03 1.29
N ALA A 53 -5.33 -1.89 0.95
CA ALA A 53 -5.16 -1.22 -0.33
C ALA A 53 -4.31 0.04 -0.12
N CYS A 54 -3.46 0.38 -1.09
CA CYS A 54 -2.66 1.59 -1.05
C CYS A 54 -2.56 2.26 -2.42
N HIS A 55 -2.42 3.58 -2.39
CA HIS A 55 -2.22 4.43 -3.55
C HIS A 55 -1.15 5.47 -3.25
N ALA A 56 -0.26 5.71 -4.21
CA ALA A 56 0.82 6.67 -4.12
C ALA A 56 0.89 7.51 -5.39
N ASP A 57 0.85 8.81 -5.20
CA ASP A 57 0.87 9.82 -6.25
C ASP A 57 2.21 10.57 -6.20
N SER A 58 2.82 10.72 -7.38
CA SER A 58 4.00 11.54 -7.61
C SER A 58 3.91 12.16 -9.00
N LYS A 59 4.57 13.31 -9.20
CA LYS A 59 4.66 13.97 -10.52
C LYS A 59 5.19 13.05 -11.63
N ASN A 60 6.00 12.06 -11.27
CA ASN A 60 6.70 11.19 -12.22
C ASN A 60 6.10 9.79 -12.34
N TYR A 61 5.27 9.36 -11.38
CA TYR A 61 4.72 8.01 -11.35
C TYR A 61 3.51 7.91 -10.42
N ILE A 62 2.64 6.96 -10.73
CA ILE A 62 1.55 6.54 -9.85
C ILE A 62 1.78 5.08 -9.51
N PHE A 63 1.64 4.74 -8.24
CA PHE A 63 1.81 3.38 -7.74
C PHE A 63 0.60 2.99 -6.89
N TRP A 64 0.07 1.79 -7.10
CA TRP A 64 -1.02 1.26 -6.29
C TRP A 64 -0.81 -0.23 -6.04
N GLN A 65 -1.29 -0.70 -4.90
CA GLN A 65 -1.39 -2.13 -4.60
C GLN A 65 -2.67 -2.42 -3.84
N GLY A 66 -3.33 -3.51 -4.18
CA GLY A 66 -4.55 -4.00 -3.55
C GLY A 66 -4.93 -5.34 -4.17
N LYS A 67 -5.78 -6.12 -3.51
CA LYS A 67 -6.33 -7.34 -4.13
C LYS A 67 -7.60 -6.98 -4.89
N SER A 68 -7.61 -7.14 -6.21
CA SER A 68 -8.83 -7.22 -7.00
C SER A 68 -9.37 -8.65 -6.90
N THR A 69 -10.28 -8.94 -5.97
CA THR A 69 -11.05 -10.19 -6.06
C THR A 69 -12.21 -9.98 -7.04
N PRO A 70 -12.50 -10.92 -7.95
CA PRO A 70 -13.57 -10.77 -8.95
C PRO A 70 -14.98 -10.59 -8.37
N TRP A 71 -15.16 -10.79 -7.07
CA TRP A 71 -16.46 -10.80 -6.38
C TRP A 71 -16.62 -9.70 -5.32
N SER A 72 -15.60 -8.88 -5.03
CA SER A 72 -15.82 -7.66 -4.26
C SER A 72 -16.30 -6.57 -5.21
N SER A 73 -17.54 -6.13 -5.03
CA SER A 73 -18.15 -4.98 -5.72
C SER A 73 -17.43 -3.64 -5.54
N THR A 74 -16.29 -3.62 -4.83
CA THR A 74 -15.38 -2.48 -4.76
C THR A 74 -14.52 -2.43 -6.00
N ASN A 75 -15.09 -1.91 -7.09
CA ASN A 75 -14.29 -1.34 -8.17
C ASN A 75 -13.41 -0.25 -7.55
N TYR A 76 -12.12 -0.54 -7.32
CA TYR A 76 -11.13 0.52 -7.16
C TYR A 76 -10.98 1.19 -8.53
N TYR A 77 -11.89 2.12 -8.81
CA TYR A 77 -11.65 3.09 -9.87
C TYR A 77 -10.36 3.83 -9.50
N PRO A 78 -9.45 4.06 -10.45
CA PRO A 78 -8.33 4.96 -10.21
C PRO A 78 -8.95 6.27 -9.75
N PHE A 79 -8.57 6.74 -8.56
CA PHE A 79 -8.92 8.08 -8.10
C PHE A 79 -8.42 9.05 -9.18
N THR A 80 -9.35 9.61 -9.96
CA THR A 80 -9.10 10.64 -10.98
C THR A 80 -8.84 11.99 -10.35
#